data_AF-A0A1H2S662-F1
#
_entry.id   AF-A0A1H2S662-F1
#
_cell.length_a   1.000
_cell.length_b   1.000
_cell.length_c   1.000
_cell.angle_alpha   90.00
_cell.angle_beta   90.00
_cell.angle_gamma   90.00
#
_symmetry.space_group_name_H-M   'P 1'
#
loop_
_entity.id
_entity.type
_entity.pdbx_description
1 polymer ?
#
loop_
_entity_poly.entity_id
_entity_poly.type
_entity_poly.pdbx_seq_one_letter_code
_entity_poly.pdbx_strand_id
1 'polypeptide(L)'
;MNALITLLAVFSISSMLVGCKDSMPPQPPEIICGTIQGLTCPDQQYCDLGVGHCKVADAQGVCKTKPENCTREFVPVCGCDGKTYGNACEAAAAGVSIDHAGECKPAEPQACGGIAGIKCPENQICIDNPSDDCDPAQGGADCPGICKAK
;
A
#
# COMPACT_ATOMS: atom_id res chain seq x y z
N MET A 1 40.91 -68.39 -29.80
CA MET A 1 39.76 -68.78 -28.95
C MET A 1 39.63 -67.70 -27.88
N ASN A 2 38.63 -66.82 -27.80
CA ASN A 2 37.34 -66.70 -28.45
C ASN A 2 36.97 -65.21 -28.59
N ALA A 3 36.37 -64.87 -29.72
CA ALA A 3 35.58 -63.66 -29.91
C ALA A 3 34.20 -63.84 -29.26
N LEU A 4 33.61 -62.78 -28.66
CA LEU A 4 32.26 -62.25 -28.93
C LEU A 4 31.75 -61.30 -27.81
N ILE A 5 31.00 -60.25 -28.23
CA ILE A 5 29.91 -59.53 -27.51
C ILE A 5 30.39 -58.41 -26.53
N THR A 6 30.06 -57.11 -26.62
CA THR A 6 29.02 -56.35 -27.36
C THR A 6 29.33 -54.83 -27.33
N LEU A 7 28.90 -54.11 -28.38
CA LEU A 7 28.65 -52.67 -28.43
C LEU A 7 27.99 -52.15 -27.15
N LEU A 8 28.32 -50.91 -26.71
CA LEU A 8 27.35 -49.80 -26.51
C LEU A 8 28.01 -48.55 -25.88
N ALA A 9 27.72 -47.41 -26.50
CA ALA A 9 27.47 -46.10 -25.88
C ALA A 9 28.59 -45.36 -25.13
N VAL A 10 29.28 -44.54 -25.91
CA VAL A 10 29.70 -43.17 -25.60
C VAL A 10 28.80 -42.39 -24.61
N PHE A 11 29.44 -41.49 -23.84
CA PHE A 11 28.87 -40.34 -23.10
C PHE A 11 27.87 -40.63 -21.95
N SER A 12 28.30 -40.48 -20.69
CA SER A 12 27.51 -40.08 -19.50
C SER A 12 28.48 -40.07 -18.31
N ILE A 13 28.60 -39.07 -17.43
CA ILE A 13 27.61 -38.18 -16.84
C ILE A 13 28.37 -36.93 -16.35
N SER A 14 28.39 -35.86 -17.14
CA SER A 14 28.55 -34.51 -16.59
C SER A 14 27.15 -34.09 -16.18
N SER A 15 26.76 -34.46 -14.96
CA SER A 15 25.43 -34.13 -14.42
C SER A 15 25.32 -32.62 -14.36
N MET A 16 24.51 -32.12 -15.29
CA MET A 16 24.18 -30.73 -15.42
C MET A 16 23.55 -30.26 -14.11
N LEU A 17 24.24 -29.36 -13.39
CA LEU A 17 23.55 -28.28 -12.73
C LEU A 17 23.01 -27.38 -13.84
N VAL A 18 21.90 -27.79 -14.47
CA VAL A 18 21.02 -26.82 -15.13
C VAL A 18 20.46 -26.01 -13.99
N GLY A 19 21.20 -24.96 -13.60
CA GLY A 19 20.63 -23.90 -12.80
C GLY A 19 19.38 -23.44 -13.55
N CYS A 20 18.27 -23.28 -12.83
CA CYS A 20 17.20 -22.42 -13.26
C CYS A 20 17.84 -21.08 -13.58
N LYS A 21 18.15 -20.85 -14.85
CA LYS A 21 18.51 -19.53 -15.31
C LYS A 21 17.18 -18.82 -15.28
N ASP A 22 16.94 -18.12 -14.16
CA ASP A 22 15.79 -17.26 -13.98
C ASP A 22 15.79 -16.27 -15.16
N SER A 23 15.12 -16.66 -16.24
CA SER A 23 14.88 -15.81 -17.38
C SER A 23 13.78 -14.86 -16.96
N MET A 24 14.14 -13.96 -16.04
CA MET A 24 13.32 -12.81 -15.72
C MET A 24 13.20 -12.04 -17.02
N PRO A 25 11.99 -11.88 -17.57
CA PRO A 25 11.79 -11.19 -18.84
C PRO A 25 12.42 -9.79 -18.74
N PRO A 26 13.02 -9.28 -19.84
CA PRO A 26 13.65 -7.96 -19.85
C PRO A 26 12.64 -6.95 -19.32
N GLN A 27 12.95 -6.35 -18.16
CA GLN A 27 12.08 -5.34 -17.56
C GLN A 27 12.01 -4.16 -18.54
N PRO A 28 10.81 -3.67 -18.90
CA PRO A 28 10.68 -2.45 -19.69
C PRO A 28 11.40 -1.29 -18.98
N PRO A 29 11.83 -0.25 -19.72
CA PRO A 29 12.46 0.91 -19.09
C PRO A 29 11.55 1.45 -17.97
N GLU A 30 12.10 1.56 -16.76
CA GLU A 30 11.35 2.01 -15.59
C GLU A 30 10.84 3.44 -15.84
N ILE A 31 9.52 3.59 -15.93
CA ILE A 31 8.87 4.90 -16.06
C ILE A 31 8.65 5.43 -14.66
N ILE A 32 9.25 6.57 -14.35
CA ILE A 32 9.11 7.23 -13.04
C ILE A 32 7.78 7.99 -12.98
N CYS A 33 7.15 7.95 -11.82
CA CYS A 33 5.91 8.68 -11.52
C CYS A 33 5.97 9.34 -10.14
N GLY A 34 4.96 10.17 -9.84
CA GLY A 34 4.94 11.00 -8.63
C GLY A 34 5.90 12.18 -8.76
N THR A 35 6.74 12.38 -7.75
CA THR A 35 7.62 13.56 -7.58
C THR A 35 6.85 14.87 -7.45
N ILE A 36 7.57 15.96 -7.15
CA ILE A 36 6.99 17.32 -7.13
C ILE A 36 6.36 17.76 -8.46
N GLN A 37 6.75 17.13 -9.57
CA GLN A 37 6.22 17.46 -10.89
C GLN A 37 4.88 16.77 -11.18
N GLY A 38 4.43 15.85 -10.32
CA GLY A 38 3.17 15.13 -10.53
C GLY A 38 3.19 14.24 -11.77
N LEU A 39 4.31 13.57 -12.05
CA LEU A 39 4.46 12.66 -13.17
C LEU A 39 3.45 11.51 -13.05
N THR A 40 2.68 11.28 -14.11
CA THR A 40 1.64 10.25 -14.17
C THR A 40 2.07 9.07 -15.03
N CYS A 41 1.46 7.91 -14.79
CA CYS A 41 1.70 6.72 -15.58
C CYS A 41 0.80 6.66 -16.82
N PRO A 42 1.27 6.02 -17.91
CA PRO A 42 0.44 5.73 -19.08
C PRO A 42 -0.80 4.89 -18.74
N ASP A 43 -1.72 4.80 -19.70
CA ASP A 43 -2.93 3.98 -19.57
C ASP A 43 -2.61 2.53 -19.19
N GLN A 44 -3.49 1.95 -18.36
CA GLN A 44 -3.35 0.61 -17.79
C GLN A 44 -2.14 0.40 -16.87
N GLN A 45 -1.44 1.47 -16.48
CA GLN A 45 -0.42 1.43 -15.43
C GLN A 45 -0.85 2.22 -14.21
N TYR A 46 -0.23 1.94 -13.07
CA TYR A 46 -0.41 2.68 -11.83
C TYR A 46 0.95 3.06 -11.26
N CYS A 47 0.96 4.14 -10.49
CA CYS A 47 2.18 4.58 -9.82
C CYS A 47 2.36 3.78 -8.53
N ASP A 48 3.37 2.91 -8.48
CA ASP A 48 3.77 2.25 -7.25
C ASP A 48 4.80 3.13 -6.53
N LEU A 49 4.35 3.84 -5.49
CA LEU A 49 5.20 4.70 -4.66
C LEU A 49 5.98 3.89 -3.61
N GLY A 50 5.69 2.59 -3.45
CA GLY A 50 6.12 1.81 -2.31
C GLY A 50 5.25 2.06 -1.07
N VAL A 51 5.19 1.04 -0.20
CA VAL A 51 4.36 1.06 1.01
C VAL A 51 4.74 2.23 1.92
N GLY A 52 3.77 3.04 2.34
CA GLY A 52 3.95 4.13 3.31
C GLY A 52 4.38 5.47 2.73
N HIS A 53 4.48 5.58 1.39
CA HIS A 53 4.97 6.79 0.73
C HIS A 53 3.84 7.69 0.18
N CYS A 54 2.58 7.45 0.58
CA CYS A 54 1.41 8.18 0.11
C CYS A 54 1.38 9.67 0.51
N LYS A 55 2.02 10.00 1.64
CA LYS A 55 1.94 11.32 2.29
C LYS A 55 3.28 12.07 2.29
N VAL A 56 4.14 11.75 1.32
CA VAL A 56 5.41 12.43 1.11
C VAL A 56 5.28 13.32 -0.12
N ALA A 57 5.51 14.63 0.03
CA ALA A 57 5.30 15.61 -1.04
C ALA A 57 6.08 15.28 -2.32
N ASP A 58 7.26 14.68 -2.16
CA ASP A 58 8.19 14.39 -3.25
C ASP A 58 8.27 12.87 -3.51
N ALA A 59 7.25 12.11 -3.10
CA ALA A 59 7.23 10.66 -3.26
C ALA A 59 7.47 10.27 -4.72
N GLN A 60 8.55 9.55 -4.97
CA GLN A 60 8.87 9.02 -6.29
C GLN A 60 8.44 7.55 -6.34
N GLY A 61 7.75 7.17 -7.41
CA GLY A 61 7.37 5.79 -7.68
C GLY A 61 7.82 5.31 -9.04
N VAL A 62 7.48 4.06 -9.33
CA VAL A 62 7.68 3.44 -10.64
C VAL A 62 6.33 3.00 -11.18
N CYS A 63 6.09 3.27 -12.46
CA CYS A 63 4.89 2.79 -13.12
C CYS A 63 4.92 1.28 -13.29
N LYS A 64 3.87 0.63 -12.79
CA LYS A 64 3.67 -0.81 -12.91
C LYS A 64 2.35 -1.08 -13.64
N THR A 65 2.30 -2.17 -14.40
CA THR A 65 1.06 -2.60 -15.07
C THR A 65 -0.01 -2.94 -14.05
N LYS A 66 -1.24 -2.47 -14.29
CA LYS A 66 -2.39 -2.87 -13.49
C LYS A 66 -2.73 -4.34 -13.77
N PRO A 67 -2.86 -5.19 -12.75
CA PRO A 67 -3.29 -6.57 -12.96
C PRO A 67 -4.75 -6.61 -13.41
N GLU A 68 -5.04 -7.44 -14.42
CA GLU A 68 -6.42 -7.66 -14.89
C GLU A 68 -7.17 -8.67 -14.03
N ASN A 69 -6.44 -9.61 -13.43
CA ASN A 69 -6.99 -10.71 -12.66
C ASN A 69 -6.33 -10.76 -11.29
N CYS A 70 -7.16 -10.71 -10.25
CA CYS A 70 -6.73 -10.87 -8.87
C CYS A 70 -7.34 -12.12 -8.26
N THR A 71 -6.56 -12.77 -7.40
CA THR A 71 -7.03 -13.79 -6.49
C THR A 71 -8.01 -13.19 -5.48
N ARG A 72 -8.86 -14.04 -4.90
CA ARG A 72 -9.85 -13.64 -3.90
C ARG A 72 -9.38 -13.87 -2.46
N GLU A 73 -8.09 -14.01 -2.22
CA GLU A 73 -7.60 -14.04 -0.85
C GLU A 73 -7.81 -12.69 -0.17
N PHE A 74 -8.21 -12.75 1.09
CA PHE A 74 -8.38 -11.56 1.91
C PHE A 74 -7.14 -11.35 2.77
N VAL A 75 -6.26 -10.46 2.28
CA VAL A 75 -5.04 -10.00 2.95
C VAL A 75 -5.05 -8.47 2.84
N PRO A 76 -5.86 -7.79 3.65
CA PRO A 76 -6.27 -6.42 3.39
C PRO A 76 -5.11 -5.44 3.45
N VAL A 77 -5.25 -4.37 2.67
CA VAL A 77 -4.31 -3.24 2.63
C VAL A 77 -5.08 -1.91 2.61
N CYS A 78 -4.49 -0.87 3.17
CA CYS A 78 -5.01 0.48 3.09
C CYS A 78 -4.33 1.22 1.94
N GLY A 79 -5.11 1.69 0.98
CA GLY A 79 -4.61 2.47 -0.16
C GLY A 79 -4.28 3.91 0.21
N CYS A 80 -3.45 4.57 -0.61
CA CYS A 80 -3.18 6.01 -0.50
C CYS A 80 -4.46 6.87 -0.61
N ASP A 81 -5.53 6.32 -1.17
CA ASP A 81 -6.84 6.98 -1.29
C ASP A 81 -7.73 6.81 -0.04
N GLY A 82 -7.20 6.19 1.03
CA GLY A 82 -7.92 5.94 2.27
C GLY A 82 -8.97 4.83 2.18
N LYS A 83 -8.95 4.02 1.12
CA LYS A 83 -9.85 2.86 0.99
C LYS A 83 -9.14 1.55 1.33
N THR A 84 -9.88 0.67 2.00
CA THR A 84 -9.46 -0.72 2.22
C THR A 84 -9.68 -1.53 0.94
N TYR A 85 -8.65 -2.25 0.52
CA TYR A 85 -8.71 -3.23 -0.56
C TYR A 85 -8.58 -4.65 0.02
N GLY A 86 -9.21 -5.64 -0.60
CA GLY A 86 -9.19 -7.02 -0.12
C GLY A 86 -7.80 -7.63 -0.15
N ASN A 87 -6.96 -7.20 -1.09
CA ASN A 87 -5.53 -7.50 -1.16
C ASN A 87 -4.76 -6.46 -1.99
N ALA A 88 -3.43 -6.61 -2.04
CA ALA A 88 -2.53 -5.74 -2.79
C ALA A 88 -2.78 -5.76 -4.31
N CYS A 89 -3.22 -6.89 -4.87
CA CYS A 89 -3.55 -6.98 -6.30
C CYS A 89 -4.77 -6.12 -6.62
N GLU A 90 -5.83 -6.19 -5.81
CA GLU A 90 -7.03 -5.38 -6.01
C GLU A 90 -6.74 -3.88 -5.90
N ALA A 91 -5.87 -3.46 -4.98
CA ALA A 91 -5.39 -2.08 -4.90
C ALA A 91 -4.66 -1.65 -6.19
N ALA A 92 -3.74 -2.48 -6.69
CA ALA A 92 -3.02 -2.24 -7.94
C ALA A 92 -3.95 -2.21 -9.16
N ALA A 93 -4.95 -3.09 -9.23
CA ALA A 93 -5.96 -3.11 -10.29
C ALA A 93 -6.80 -1.82 -10.31
N ALA A 94 -7.12 -1.29 -9.13
CA ALA A 94 -7.75 0.03 -8.98
C ALA A 94 -6.79 1.19 -9.27
N GLY A 95 -5.49 0.91 -9.40
CA GLY A 95 -4.45 1.89 -9.68
C GLY A 95 -4.00 2.68 -8.45
N VAL A 96 -4.08 2.08 -7.27
CA VAL A 96 -3.80 2.73 -5.98
C VAL A 96 -2.57 2.11 -5.33
N SER A 97 -1.60 2.95 -4.96
CA SER A 97 -0.45 2.55 -4.15
C SER A 97 -0.85 2.31 -2.70
N ILE A 98 -0.08 1.51 -1.97
CA ILE A 98 -0.41 1.08 -0.61
C ILE A 98 0.18 2.06 0.41
N ASP A 99 -0.63 2.51 1.39
CA ASP A 99 -0.15 3.27 2.56
C ASP A 99 0.40 2.32 3.62
N HIS A 100 -0.39 1.32 4.01
CA HIS A 100 0.05 0.33 4.99
C HIS A 100 -0.68 -1.01 4.83
N ALA A 101 -0.11 -2.05 5.44
CA ALA A 101 -0.75 -3.34 5.57
C ALA A 101 -1.95 -3.27 6.53
N GLY A 102 -2.94 -4.15 6.33
CA GLY A 102 -4.20 -4.16 7.07
C GLY A 102 -5.22 -3.17 6.51
N GLU A 103 -6.44 -3.24 7.02
CA GLU A 103 -7.52 -2.34 6.64
C GLU A 103 -7.22 -0.88 7.04
N CYS A 104 -7.78 0.09 6.30
CA CYS A 104 -7.72 1.48 6.72
C CYS A 104 -8.43 1.66 8.06
N LYS A 105 -7.82 2.45 8.93
CA LYS A 105 -8.50 2.91 10.14
C LYS A 105 -9.54 3.98 9.74
N PRO A 106 -10.72 3.99 10.37
CA PRO A 106 -11.62 5.13 10.23
C PRO A 106 -10.87 6.40 10.64
N ALA A 107 -11.19 7.51 9.98
CA ALA A 107 -10.64 8.81 10.36
C ALA A 107 -10.89 9.03 11.85
N GLU A 108 -9.82 9.28 12.61
CA GLU A 108 -9.96 9.57 14.02
C GLU A 108 -10.80 10.85 14.19
N PRO A 109 -11.72 10.89 15.15
CA PRO A 109 -12.50 12.09 15.40
C PRO A 109 -11.58 13.27 15.68
N GLN A 110 -11.77 14.37 14.95
CA GLN A 110 -10.97 15.59 15.13
C GLN A 110 -11.13 16.11 16.56
N ALA A 111 -10.01 16.36 17.25
CA ALA A 111 -10.03 17.02 18.55
C ALA A 111 -10.42 18.50 18.41
N CYS A 112 -11.14 19.02 19.39
CA CYS A 112 -11.55 20.42 19.50
C CYS A 112 -11.44 20.91 20.94
N GLY A 113 -11.73 22.19 21.19
CA GLY A 113 -11.60 22.78 22.52
C GLY A 113 -10.14 22.87 22.98
N GLY A 114 -9.88 22.52 24.24
CA GLY A 114 -8.55 22.62 24.83
C GLY A 114 -8.11 24.05 25.12
N ILE A 115 -6.91 24.21 25.71
CA ILE A 115 -6.22 25.52 25.87
C ILE A 115 -6.13 26.33 24.57
N ALA A 116 -6.12 25.64 23.43
CA ALA A 116 -5.97 26.23 22.11
C ALA A 116 -7.31 26.66 21.50
N GLY A 117 -8.45 26.33 22.13
CA GLY A 117 -9.78 26.66 21.63
C GLY A 117 -10.02 26.16 20.20
N ILE A 118 -9.52 24.96 19.87
CA ILE A 118 -9.55 24.39 18.52
C ILE A 118 -11.02 24.25 18.09
N LYS A 119 -11.38 24.90 16.98
CA LYS A 119 -12.73 24.85 16.43
C LYS A 119 -12.90 23.65 15.51
N CYS A 120 -14.10 23.09 15.50
CA CYS A 120 -14.46 22.06 14.55
C CYS A 120 -14.61 22.63 13.12
N PRO A 121 -14.40 21.80 12.09
CA PRO A 121 -14.75 22.12 10.71
C PRO A 121 -16.24 22.47 10.54
N GLU A 122 -16.59 23.03 9.39
CA GLU A 122 -17.97 23.42 9.08
C GLU A 122 -18.96 22.26 9.29
N ASN A 123 -20.15 22.58 9.83
CA ASN A 123 -21.22 21.62 10.16
C ASN A 123 -20.89 20.59 11.26
N GLN A 124 -19.92 20.87 12.13
CA GLN A 124 -19.63 20.05 13.29
C GLN A 124 -19.76 20.85 14.59
N ILE A 125 -20.11 20.15 15.67
CA ILE A 125 -20.15 20.69 17.03
C ILE A 125 -19.04 20.03 17.86
N CYS A 126 -18.38 20.84 18.68
CA CYS A 126 -17.42 20.33 19.65
C CYS A 126 -18.19 19.76 20.83
N ILE A 127 -18.18 18.43 20.99
CA ILE A 127 -18.71 17.77 22.16
C ILE A 127 -17.56 17.46 23.12
N ASP A 128 -17.83 17.53 24.42
CA ASP A 128 -16.86 17.15 25.44
C ASP A 128 -16.42 15.69 25.25
N ASN A 129 -15.14 15.39 25.52
CA ASN A 129 -14.60 14.06 25.31
C ASN A 129 -15.06 13.12 26.45
N PRO A 130 -15.94 12.13 26.20
CA PRO A 130 -16.52 11.31 27.26
C PRO A 130 -15.53 10.28 27.85
N SER A 131 -14.30 10.24 27.34
CA SER A 131 -13.26 9.30 27.77
C SER A 131 -12.30 9.89 28.80
N ASP A 132 -12.44 11.18 29.14
CA ASP A 132 -11.64 11.83 30.17
C ASP A 132 -12.49 12.31 31.35
N ASP A 133 -11.80 12.75 32.39
CA ASP A 133 -12.35 13.24 33.65
C ASP A 133 -12.45 14.78 33.67
N CYS A 134 -12.29 15.44 32.52
CA CYS A 134 -12.40 16.89 32.40
C CYS A 134 -13.89 17.27 32.38
N ASP A 135 -14.35 17.98 33.41
CA ASP A 135 -15.71 18.54 33.45
C ASP A 135 -15.66 20.04 33.12
N PRO A 136 -16.15 20.48 31.94
CA PRO A 136 -16.20 21.89 31.57
C PRO A 136 -17.01 22.76 32.54
N ALA A 137 -17.93 22.17 33.33
CA ALA A 137 -18.75 22.87 34.32
C ALA A 137 -18.09 22.96 35.71
N GLN A 138 -17.04 22.18 35.99
CA GLN A 138 -16.39 22.12 37.30
C GLN A 138 -14.87 22.37 37.30
N GLY A 139 -14.20 22.48 36.14
CA GLY A 139 -12.79 22.86 36.13
C GLY A 139 -12.11 22.95 34.77
N GLY A 140 -12.15 24.14 34.16
CA GLY A 140 -11.15 24.62 33.20
C GLY A 140 -11.70 25.01 31.82
N ALA A 141 -11.33 26.19 31.32
CA ALA A 141 -11.65 26.65 29.95
C ALA A 141 -10.94 25.85 28.84
N ASP A 142 -10.27 24.77 29.23
CA ASP A 142 -9.22 24.07 28.50
C ASP A 142 -9.55 22.59 28.29
N CYS A 143 -10.81 22.16 28.46
CA CYS A 143 -11.19 20.76 28.25
C CYS A 143 -11.16 20.40 26.75
N PRO A 144 -10.45 19.31 26.38
CA PRO A 144 -10.47 18.81 25.01
C PRO A 144 -11.81 18.14 24.71
N GLY A 145 -12.32 18.39 23.52
CA GLY A 145 -13.52 17.77 22.99
C GLY A 145 -13.24 17.01 21.71
N ILE A 146 -14.29 16.38 21.20
CA ILE A 146 -14.33 15.67 19.92
C ILE A 146 -15.34 16.35 19.01
N CYS A 147 -14.94 16.63 17.77
CA CYS A 147 -15.87 17.12 16.77
C CYS A 147 -16.83 16.02 16.32
N LYS A 148 -18.11 16.33 16.32
CA LYS A 148 -19.15 15.46 15.76
C LYS A 148 -20.03 16.23 14.78
N ALA A 149 -20.54 15.52 13.78
CA ALA A 149 -21.52 16.07 12.85
C ALA A 149 -22.73 16.61 13.62
N LYS A 150 -23.18 17.80 13.24
CA LYS A 150 -24.38 18.46 13.77
C LYS A 150 -25.65 17.73 13.36
#